data_AF-A0A3M0I486-F1
#
_entry.id   AF-A0A3M0I486-F1
#
_cell.length_a   1.000
_cell.length_b   1.000
_cell.length_c   1.000
_cell.angle_alpha   90.00
_cell.angle_beta   90.00
_cell.angle_gamma   90.00
#
_symmetry.space_group_name_H-M   'P 1'
#
loop_
_entity.id
_entity.type
_entity.pdbx_description
1 polymer ?
#
loop_
_entity_poly.entity_id
_entity_poly.type
_entity_poly.pdbx_seq_one_letter_code
_entity_poly.pdbx_strand_id
1 'polypeptide(L)' 'MIRHWSAVEGDLSREHQVRPAELAAMSTRRFLVLVGALTPDSRFAKAWRSTPRRADSPEDIARITGLPAQ' A
#
# COMPACT_ATOMS: atom_id res chain seq x y z
N MET A 1 3.68 -3.45 7.63
CA MET A 1 4.85 -3.04 6.83
C MET A 1 4.60 -3.72 5.52
N ILE A 2 4.42 -2.96 4.44
CA ILE A 2 4.15 -3.55 3.13
C ILE A 2 5.41 -4.33 2.75
N ARG A 3 5.36 -5.66 2.87
CA ARG A 3 6.52 -6.55 2.57
C ARG A 3 6.89 -6.56 1.09
N HIS A 4 6.06 -5.92 0.25
CA HIS A 4 6.15 -5.89 -1.20
C HIS A 4 6.00 -4.46 -1.73
N TRP A 5 6.74 -3.50 -1.16
CA TRP A 5 6.72 -2.10 -1.60
C TRP A 5 6.98 -1.96 -3.10
N SER A 6 7.90 -2.77 -3.64
CA SER A 6 8.16 -2.84 -5.08
C SER A 6 6.95 -3.26 -5.92
N ALA A 7 6.06 -4.11 -5.39
CA ALA A 7 4.82 -4.47 -6.07
C ALA A 7 3.82 -3.31 -6.07
N VAL A 8 3.68 -2.60 -4.94
CA VAL A 8 2.81 -1.42 -4.85
C VAL A 8 3.29 -0.29 -5.75
N GLU A 9 4.60 -0.05 -5.79
CA GLU A 9 5.23 0.90 -6.72
C GLU A 9 4.99 0.49 -8.19
N GLY A 10 5.13 -0.80 -8.51
CA GLY A 10 4.85 -1.33 -9.84
C GLY A 10 3.38 -1.17 -10.26
N ASP A 11 2.44 -1.39 -9.34
CA ASP A 11 1.01 -1.24 -9.61
C ASP A 11 0.63 0.23 -9.85
N LEU A 12 1.10 1.13 -8.97
CA LEU A 12 0.86 2.57 -9.09
C LEU A 12 1.53 3.19 -10.33
N SER A 13 2.72 2.71 -10.69
CA SER A 13 3.42 3.13 -11.91
C SER A 13 2.66 2.70 -13.16
N ARG A 14 2.18 1.44 -13.21
CA ARG A 14 1.47 0.92 -14.38
C ARG A 14 0.09 1.56 -14.59
N GLU A 15 -0.70 1.71 -13.53
CA GLU A 15 -2.09 2.18 -13.66
C GLU A 15 -2.26 3.69 -13.52
N HIS A 16 -1.39 4.34 -12.75
CA HIS A 16 -1.53 5.76 -12.42
C HIS A 16 -0.30 6.58 -12.83
N GLN A 17 0.68 5.97 -13.49
CA GLN A 17 1.91 6.63 -13.94
C GLN A 17 2.67 7.36 -12.83
N VAL A 18 2.52 6.88 -11.58
CA VAL A 18 3.17 7.48 -10.42
C VAL A 18 4.63 7.05 -10.40
N ARG A 19 5.53 8.03 -10.38
CA ARG A 19 6.98 7.78 -10.26
C ARG A 19 7.39 7.58 -8.80
N PRO A 20 8.52 6.90 -8.54
CA PRO A 20 9.00 6.67 -7.16
C PRO A 20 9.17 7.96 -6.34
N ALA A 21 9.71 9.02 -6.96
CA ALA A 21 9.88 10.31 -6.29
C ALA A 21 8.53 10.98 -5.93
N GLU A 22 7.51 10.81 -6.78
CA GLU A 22 6.17 11.33 -6.52
C GLU A 22 5.47 10.54 -5.43
N LEU A 23 5.68 9.21 -5.40
CA LEU A 23 5.18 8.35 -4.33
C LEU A 23 5.79 8.71 -2.97
N ALA A 24 7.10 8.95 -2.91
CA ALA A 24 7.81 9.32 -1.69
C ALA A 24 7.33 10.65 -1.10
N ALA A 25 6.93 11.60 -1.95
CA ALA A 25 6.38 12.90 -1.55
C ALA A 25 4.85 12.89 -1.36
N MET A 26 4.18 11.75 -1.60
CA MET A 26 2.72 11.68 -1.61
C MET A 26 2.14 11.70 -0.20
N SER A 27 1.06 12.46 -0.01
CA SER A 27 0.30 12.38 1.23
C SER A 27 -0.38 11.02 1.38
N THR A 28 -0.48 10.53 2.61
CA THR A 28 -1.17 9.27 2.92
C THR A 28 -2.60 9.23 2.35
N ARG A 29 -3.32 10.35 2.43
CA ARG A 29 -4.69 10.46 1.89
C ARG A 29 -4.71 10.20 0.39
N ARG A 30 -3.80 10.80 -0.38
CA ARG A 30 -3.76 10.62 -1.83
C ARG A 30 -3.27 9.22 -2.21
N PHE A 31 -2.30 8.69 -1.47
CA PHE A 31 -1.84 7.31 -1.62
C PHE A 31 -3.00 6.32 -1.50
N LEU A 32 -3.79 6.42 -0.43
CA LEU A 32 -4.93 5.51 -0.20
C LEU A 32 -6.01 5.61 -1.29
N VAL A 33 -6.24 6.80 -1.85
CA VAL A 33 -7.18 6.98 -2.98
C VAL A 33 -6.71 6.23 -4.22
N LEU A 34 -5.45 6.41 -4.61
CA LEU A 34 -4.91 5.76 -5.82
C LEU A 34 -4.86 4.24 -5.65
N VAL A 35 -4.40 3.79 -4.49
CA VAL A 35 -4.41 2.38 -4.13
C VAL A 35 -5.82 1.77 -4.15
N GLY A 36 -6.82 2.50 -3.66
CA GLY A 36 -8.23 2.08 -3.70
C GLY A 36 -8.83 2.07 -5.11
N ALA A 37 -8.23 2.80 -6.05
CA ALA A 37 -8.66 2.90 -7.44
C ALA A 37 -7.98 1.90 -8.39
N LEU A 38 -6.92 1.20 -7.95
CA LEU A 38 -6.26 0.15 -8.73
C LEU A 38 -7.26 -0.90 -9.22
N THR A 39 -7.15 -1.34 -10.46
CA THR A 39 -8.03 -2.40 -11.00
C THR A 39 -7.76 -3.74 -10.31
N PRO A 40 -8.78 -4.62 -10.18
CA PRO A 40 -8.63 -5.92 -9.52
C PRO A 40 -7.52 -6.80 -10.12
N ASP A 41 -7.26 -6.68 -11.42
CA ASP A 41 -6.26 -7.46 -12.16
C ASP A 41 -4.82 -6.93 -11.95
N SER A 42 -4.69 -5.64 -11.66
CA SER A 42 -3.41 -4.99 -11.43
C SER A 42 -2.95 -5.12 -9.99
N ARG A 43 -3.88 -5.18 -9.03
CA ARG A 43 -3.57 -5.58 -7.65
C ARG A 43 -3.10 -7.03 -7.69
N PHE A 44 -1.81 -7.30 -7.50
CA PHE A 44 -1.34 -8.69 -7.35
C PHE A 44 -2.16 -9.40 -6.26
N ALA A 45 -3.12 -10.22 -6.70
CA ALA A 45 -4.27 -10.61 -5.88
C ALA A 45 -3.86 -11.36 -4.61
N LYS A 46 -2.68 -12.00 -4.61
CA LYS A 46 -2.14 -12.73 -3.47
C LYS A 46 -1.59 -11.80 -2.38
N ALA A 47 -0.83 -10.77 -2.76
CA ALA A 47 -0.24 -9.81 -1.82
C ALA A 47 -1.32 -8.88 -1.25
N TRP A 48 -2.26 -8.42 -2.09
CA TRP A 48 -3.35 -7.54 -1.67
C TRP A 48 -4.42 -8.25 -0.83
N ARG A 49 -4.69 -9.55 -1.06
CA ARG A 49 -5.57 -10.33 -0.18
C ARG A 49 -5.00 -10.51 1.23
N SER A 50 -3.67 -10.66 1.34
CA SER A 50 -3.00 -10.78 2.64
C SER A 50 -2.77 -9.44 3.34
N THR A 51 -2.91 -8.32 2.62
CA THR A 51 -2.81 -6.98 3.22
C THR A 51 -4.12 -6.64 3.92
N PRO A 52 -4.12 -6.48 5.25
CA PRO A 52 -5.31 -6.07 5.97
C PRO A 52 -5.79 -4.69 5.49
N ARG A 53 -7.08 -4.62 5.16
CA ARG A 53 -7.73 -3.46 4.53
C ARG A 53 -8.07 -2.34 5.53
N ARG A 54 -7.98 -2.67 6.82
CA ARG A 54 -8.10 -1.77 7.96
C ARG A 54 -7.06 -2.21 8.97
N ALA A 55 -6.25 -1.26 9.41
CA ALA A 55 -5.41 -1.37 10.59
C ALA A 55 -5.83 -0.19 11.44
N ASP A 56 -6.87 -0.40 12.24
CA ASP A 56 -7.56 0.67 12.95
C ASP A 56 -6.91 0.96 14.32
N SER A 57 -5.95 0.12 14.74
CA SER A 57 -5.24 0.27 16.01
C SER A 57 -3.71 0.22 15.86
N PRO A 58 -2.96 0.91 16.73
CA PRO A 58 -1.49 0.80 16.79
C PRO A 58 -1.01 -0.65 16.95
N GLU A 59 -1.76 -1.49 17.65
CA GLU A 59 -1.45 -2.92 17.83
C GLU A 59 -1.67 -3.72 16.54
N ASP A 60 -2.71 -3.40 15.76
CA ASP A 60 -2.88 -3.98 14.43
C ASP A 60 -1.69 -3.60 13.55
N ILE A 61 -1.33 -2.31 13.53
CA ILE A 61 -0.18 -1.80 12.79
C ILE A 61 1.10 -2.54 13.23
N ALA A 62 1.35 -2.71 14.52
CA ALA A 62 2.51 -3.40 15.05
C ALA A 62 2.56 -4.88 14.63
N ARG A 63 1.42 -5.60 14.70
CA ARG A 63 1.31 -7.01 14.29
C ARG A 63 1.60 -7.20 12.80
N ILE A 64 1.14 -6.26 11.98
CA ILE A 64 1.29 -6.29 10.51
C ILE A 64 2.67 -5.80 10.09
N THR A 65 3.28 -4.89 10.86
CA THR A 65 4.57 -4.28 10.55
C THR A 65 5.76 -4.96 11.19
N GLY A 66 5.61 -5.66 12.31
CA GLY A 66 6.76 -6.07 13.14
C GLY A 66 7.50 -4.89 13.78
N LEU A 67 6.95 -3.67 13.69
CA LEU A 67 7.43 -2.49 14.40
C LEU A 67 6.69 -2.39 15.74
N PRO A 68 7.30 -1.82 16.79
CA PRO A 68 6.62 -1.63 18.06
C PRO A 68 5.39 -0.73 17.91
N ALA A 69 4.31 -1.07 18.61
CA ALA A 69 3.16 -0.18 18.76
C ALA A 69 3.60 1.05 19.56
N GLN A 70 3.27 2.25 19.06
CA GLN A 70 3.46 3.53 19.75
C GLN A 70 2.10 4.06 20.18
#